data_AF-A0AA35T4Y2-F1
#
_entry.id   AF-A0AA35T4Y2-F1
#
_cell.length_a   1.000
_cell.length_b   1.000
_cell.length_c   1.000
_cell.angle_alpha   90.00
_cell.angle_beta   90.00
_cell.angle_gamma   90.00
#
_symmetry.space_group_name_H-M   'P 1'
#
loop_
_entity.id
_entity.type
_entity.pdbx_description
1 polymer ?
#
loop_
_entity_poly.entity_id
_entity_poly.type
_entity_poly.pdbx_seq_one_letter_code
_entity_poly.pdbx_strand_id
1 'polypeptide(L)'
;MRAAKRIQINLRLVRNSDFVETNSTMPLLMMPVFWASEEGSLTKSLANEFKEKVYVAKYGMEGAVWGGVGLGGLVFLTMTLCFLGLVIQQCRYRRGNQRRPAAINPDEDGPLLN
;
A
#
# COMPACT_ATOMS: atom_id res chain seq x y z
N MET A 1 1.25 20.42 -10.25
CA MET A 1 2.59 20.90 -9.84
C MET A 1 3.00 22.04 -10.78
N ARG A 2 3.67 23.06 -10.26
CA ARG A 2 4.14 24.22 -11.03
C ARG A 2 5.56 24.56 -10.58
N ALA A 3 6.42 24.90 -11.52
CA ALA A 3 7.76 25.37 -11.26
C ALA A 3 8.06 26.58 -12.15
N ALA A 4 8.76 27.56 -11.59
CA ALA A 4 9.21 28.73 -12.32
C ALA A 4 10.67 28.98 -11.96
N LYS A 5 11.53 29.02 -12.98
CA LYS A 5 12.94 29.36 -12.86
C LYS A 5 13.15 30.72 -13.49
N ARG A 6 13.59 31.68 -12.68
CA ARG A 6 13.89 33.05 -13.14
C ARG A 6 15.38 33.28 -13.08
N ILE A 7 15.95 33.74 -14.18
CA ILE A 7 17.38 34.01 -14.31
C ILE A 7 17.56 35.44 -14.83
N GLN A 8 18.54 36.13 -14.27
CA GLN A 8 19.00 37.42 -14.74
C GLN A 8 20.48 37.33 -15.12
N ILE A 9 20.79 37.74 -16.34
CA ILE A 9 22.16 37.82 -16.86
C ILE A 9 22.62 39.26 -16.71
N ASN A 10 23.70 39.43 -15.95
CA ASN A 10 24.35 40.73 -15.72
C ASN A 10 25.76 40.70 -16.31
N LEU A 11 26.17 41.79 -16.94
CA LEU A 11 27.56 42.01 -17.34
C LEU A 11 28.26 42.86 -16.29
N ARG A 12 29.45 42.41 -15.88
CA ARG A 12 30.31 43.19 -14.99
C ARG A 12 31.08 44.21 -15.82
N LEU A 13 30.80 45.48 -15.61
CA LEU A 13 31.53 46.57 -16.25
C LEU A 13 32.67 46.99 -15.34
N VAL A 14 33.90 46.92 -15.86
CA VAL A 14 35.13 47.26 -15.14
C VAL A 14 35.90 48.27 -15.98
N ARG A 15 36.47 49.28 -15.32
CA ARG A 15 37.37 50.23 -15.96
C ARG A 15 38.64 49.53 -16.43
N ASN A 16 39.00 49.72 -17.69
CA ASN A 16 40.28 49.28 -18.24
C ASN A 16 41.03 50.48 -18.82
N SER A 17 42.29 50.67 -18.42
CA SER A 17 43.16 51.75 -18.88
C SER A 17 43.50 51.66 -20.36
N ASP A 18 43.43 50.45 -20.91
CA ASP A 18 43.86 50.15 -22.28
C ASP A 18 42.75 50.42 -23.31
N PHE A 19 41.51 50.61 -22.84
CA PHE A 19 40.34 50.90 -23.69
C PHE A 19 39.78 52.29 -23.38
N VAL A 20 39.92 53.21 -24.35
CA VAL A 20 39.52 54.62 -24.24
C VAL A 20 38.06 54.77 -23.80
N GLU A 21 37.19 53.85 -24.23
CA GLU A 21 35.76 53.81 -23.97
C GLU A 21 35.42 53.57 -22.49
N THR A 22 36.27 52.86 -21.76
CA THR A 22 36.07 52.55 -20.33
C THR A 22 37.00 53.36 -19.42
N ASN A 23 37.98 54.06 -19.99
CA ASN A 23 39.10 54.64 -19.26
C ASN A 23 38.73 55.89 -18.44
N SER A 24 37.74 56.71 -18.79
CA SER A 24 37.53 58.00 -18.10
C SER A 24 36.34 58.06 -17.15
N THR A 25 35.27 57.29 -17.38
CA THR A 25 33.97 57.56 -16.71
C THR A 25 33.16 56.35 -16.28
N MET A 26 33.63 55.11 -16.49
CA MET A 26 32.79 53.94 -16.22
C MET A 26 32.93 53.44 -14.77
N PRO A 27 31.88 53.58 -13.92
CA PRO A 27 31.90 53.03 -12.57
C PRO A 27 31.84 51.49 -12.60
N LEU A 28 32.42 50.85 -11.59
CA LEU A 28 32.30 49.40 -11.38
C LEU A 28 30.84 49.07 -11.06
N LEU A 29 30.10 48.52 -12.02
CA LEU A 29 28.70 48.15 -11.82
C LEU A 29 28.35 46.86 -12.54
N MET A 30 27.32 46.18 -12.05
CA MET A 30 26.69 45.04 -12.71
C MET A 30 25.55 45.56 -13.57
N MET A 31 25.74 45.55 -14.88
CA MET A 31 24.74 46.02 -15.83
C MET A 31 23.78 44.87 -16.16
N PRO A 32 22.48 45.00 -15.86
CA PRO A 32 21.50 44.02 -16.28
C PRO A 32 21.33 44.10 -17.79
N VAL A 33 21.54 42.97 -18.47
CA VAL A 33 21.39 42.89 -19.92
C VAL A 33 20.10 42.18 -20.29
N PHE A 34 19.78 41.12 -19.56
CA PHE A 34 18.68 40.25 -19.91
C PHE A 34 18.13 39.54 -18.68
N TRP A 35 16.82 39.29 -18.68
CA TRP A 35 16.18 38.39 -17.74
C TRP A 35 15.26 37.44 -18.50
N ALA A 36 15.18 36.20 -18.02
CA ALA A 36 14.29 35.18 -18.55
C ALA A 36 13.53 34.49 -17.41
N SER A 37 12.28 34.14 -17.70
CA SER A 37 11.46 33.26 -16.87
C SER A 37 11.17 32.00 -17.67
N GLU A 38 11.62 30.87 -17.16
CA GLU A 38 11.24 29.56 -17.65
C GLU A 38 10.17 29.00 -16.73
N GLU A 39 8.95 28.86 -17.25
CA GLU A 39 7.81 28.40 -16.47
C GLU A 39 7.34 27.05 -16.98
N GLY A 40 7.38 26.06 -16.10
CA GLY A 40 6.85 24.73 -16.33
C GLY A 40 5.56 24.55 -15.55
N SER A 41 4.47 24.25 -16.23
CA SER A 41 3.23 23.83 -15.58
C SER A 41 2.81 22.45 -16.05
N LEU A 42 2.44 21.60 -15.10
CA LEU A 42 1.86 20.31 -15.43
C LEU A 42 0.46 20.54 -16.02
N THR A 43 0.27 20.16 -17.28
CA THR A 43 -1.04 20.23 -17.93
C THR A 43 -2.01 19.25 -17.26
N LYS A 44 -3.31 19.55 -17.28
CA LYS A 44 -4.33 18.70 -16.64
C LYS A 44 -4.33 17.26 -17.19
N SER A 45 -4.05 17.07 -18.47
CA SER A 45 -3.94 15.74 -19.10
C SER A 45 -2.78 14.93 -18.51
N LEU A 46 -1.59 15.53 -18.46
CA LEU A 46 -0.36 14.94 -17.93
C LEU A 46 -0.46 14.65 -16.43
N ALA A 47 -1.18 15.50 -15.69
CA ALA A 47 -1.49 15.27 -14.27
C ALA A 47 -2.39 14.05 -14.06
N ASN A 48 -3.41 13.89 -14.90
CA ASN A 48 -4.31 12.74 -14.85
C ASN A 48 -3.59 11.45 -15.23
N GLU A 49 -2.78 11.47 -16.29
CA GLU A 49 -1.99 10.32 -16.72
C GLU A 49 -0.99 9.88 -15.64
N PHE A 50 -0.34 10.83 -14.98
CA PHE A 50 0.54 10.54 -13.85
C PHE A 50 -0.23 9.91 -12.67
N LYS A 51 -1.41 10.44 -12.35
CA LYS A 51 -2.26 9.90 -11.28
C LYS A 51 -2.71 8.47 -11.60
N GLU A 52 -3.09 8.21 -12.83
CA GLU A 52 -3.57 6.89 -13.25
C GLU A 52 -2.43 5.87 -13.29
N LYS A 53 -1.28 6.21 -13.88
CA LYS A 53 -0.16 5.25 -14.00
C LYS A 53 0.59 5.03 -12.69
N VAL A 54 0.80 6.06 -11.89
CA VAL A 54 1.67 5.97 -10.71
C VAL A 54 0.86 5.76 -9.44
N TYR A 55 -0.24 6.49 -9.27
CA TYR A 55 -1.03 6.42 -8.05
C TYR A 55 -1.88 5.14 -8.01
N VAL A 56 -2.56 4.79 -9.10
CA VAL A 56 -3.38 3.56 -9.13
C VAL A 56 -2.52 2.31 -9.02
N ALA A 57 -1.38 2.26 -9.71
CA ALA A 57 -0.47 1.10 -9.61
C ALA A 57 0.08 0.93 -8.19
N LYS A 58 0.53 2.02 -7.55
CA LYS A 58 1.10 1.97 -6.19
C LYS A 58 0.06 1.57 -5.15
N TYR A 59 -1.09 2.23 -5.13
CA TYR A 59 -2.12 1.99 -4.11
C TYR A 59 -3.01 0.78 -4.43
N GLY A 60 -3.14 0.40 -5.70
CA GLY A 60 -3.86 -0.80 -6.11
C GLY A 60 -3.19 -2.08 -5.61
N MET A 61 -1.86 -2.15 -5.65
CA MET A 61 -1.11 -3.28 -5.08
C MET A 61 -1.28 -3.39 -3.56
N GLU A 62 -1.18 -2.28 -2.83
CA GLU A 62 -1.42 -2.29 -1.38
C GLU A 62 -2.84 -2.74 -1.04
N GLY A 63 -3.85 -2.25 -1.77
CA GLY A 63 -5.24 -2.68 -1.62
C GLY A 63 -5.44 -4.17 -1.88
N ALA A 64 -4.79 -4.73 -2.90
CA ALA A 64 -4.85 -6.16 -3.22
C ALA A 64 -4.23 -7.03 -2.13
N VAL A 65 -3.10 -6.61 -1.54
CA VAL A 65 -2.45 -7.32 -0.44
C VAL A 65 -3.36 -7.36 0.78
N TRP A 66 -3.88 -6.20 1.21
CA TRP A 66 -4.79 -6.15 2.36
C TRP A 66 -6.11 -6.88 2.11
N GLY A 67 -6.64 -6.81 0.89
CA GLY A 67 -7.79 -7.61 0.47
C GLY A 67 -7.53 -9.11 0.56
N GLY A 68 -6.37 -9.56 0.09
CA GLY A 68 -5.95 -10.97 0.18
C GLY A 68 -5.79 -11.46 1.62
N VAL A 69 -5.18 -10.64 2.49
CA VAL A 69 -5.07 -10.95 3.93
C VAL A 69 -6.45 -11.08 4.58
N GLY A 70 -7.37 -10.15 4.28
CA GLY A 70 -8.74 -10.20 4.80
C GLY A 70 -9.50 -11.44 4.34
N LEU A 71 -9.41 -11.77 3.04
CA LEU A 71 -10.05 -12.96 2.48
C LEU A 71 -9.48 -14.25 3.09
N GLY A 72 -8.16 -14.34 3.20
CA GLY A 72 -7.48 -15.49 3.82
C GLY A 72 -7.87 -15.69 5.28
N GLY A 73 -7.96 -14.61 6.07
CA GLY A 73 -8.42 -14.66 7.45
C GLY A 73 -9.86 -15.17 7.58
N LEU A 74 -10.74 -14.75 6.66
CA LEU A 74 -12.14 -15.19 6.64
C LEU A 74 -12.26 -16.69 6.33
N VAL A 75 -11.52 -17.17 5.32
CA VAL A 75 -11.46 -18.61 4.99
C VAL A 75 -10.92 -19.41 6.18
N PHE A 76 -9.86 -18.93 6.83
CA PHE A 76 -9.29 -19.60 8.00
C PHE A 76 -10.28 -19.69 9.17
N LEU A 77 -11.04 -18.62 9.43
CA LEU A 77 -12.10 -18.61 10.44
C LEU A 77 -13.21 -19.61 10.14
N THR A 78 -13.69 -19.66 8.89
CA THR A 78 -14.74 -20.63 8.52
C THR A 78 -14.26 -22.08 8.66
N MET A 79 -13.02 -22.38 8.24
CA MET A 79 -12.44 -23.73 8.35
C MET A 79 -12.26 -24.15 9.80
N THR A 80 -11.74 -23.27 10.66
CA THR A 80 -11.59 -23.56 12.09
C THR A 80 -12.93 -23.81 12.78
N LEU A 81 -13.96 -23.02 12.47
CA LEU A 81 -15.31 -23.22 12.99
C LEU A 81 -15.92 -24.55 12.52
N CYS A 82 -15.78 -24.89 11.24
CA CYS A 82 -16.23 -26.18 10.70
C CYS A 82 -15.50 -27.35 11.39
N PHE A 83 -14.19 -27.26 11.56
CA PHE A 83 -13.39 -28.29 12.23
C PHE A 83 -13.81 -28.49 13.69
N LEU A 84 -13.97 -27.39 14.45
CA LEU A 84 -14.47 -27.43 15.82
C LEU A 84 -15.87 -28.06 15.88
N GLY A 85 -16.77 -27.71 14.96
CA GLY A 85 -18.10 -28.30 14.85
C GLY A 85 -18.06 -29.81 14.64
N LEU A 86 -17.19 -30.29 13.73
CA LEU A 86 -17.00 -31.72 13.47
C LEU A 86 -16.43 -32.45 14.69
N VAL A 87 -15.44 -31.88 15.37
CA VAL A 87 -14.86 -32.46 16.59
C VAL A 87 -15.91 -32.57 17.70
N ILE A 88 -16.72 -31.52 17.90
CA ILE A 88 -17.80 -31.53 18.90
C ILE A 88 -18.86 -32.59 18.54
N GLN A 89 -19.23 -32.70 17.26
CA GLN A 89 -20.16 -33.73 16.79
C GLN A 89 -19.61 -35.14 17.02
N GLN A 90 -18.33 -35.40 16.70
CA GLN A 90 -17.69 -36.69 16.95
C GLN A 90 -17.60 -37.02 18.44
N CYS A 91 -17.26 -36.05 19.29
CA CYS A 91 -17.25 -36.20 20.74
C CYS A 91 -18.65 -36.51 21.29
N ARG A 92 -19.69 -35.84 20.77
CA ARG A 92 -21.09 -36.13 21.12
C ARG A 92 -21.52 -37.51 20.66
N TYR A 93 -21.17 -37.90 19.44
CA TYR A 93 -21.48 -39.21 18.88
C TYR A 93 -20.82 -40.34 19.70
N ARG A 94 -19.53 -40.19 20.04
CA ARG A 94 -18.82 -41.14 20.92
C ARG A 94 -19.44 -41.25 22.31
N ARG A 95 -19.83 -40.13 22.93
CA ARG A 95 -20.54 -40.14 24.22
C ARG A 95 -21.92 -40.79 24.13
N GLY A 96 -22.64 -40.60 23.02
CA GLY A 96 -23.92 -41.27 22.78
C GLY A 96 -23.78 -42.78 22.63
N ASN A 97 -22.72 -43.25 21.97
CA ASN A 97 -22.47 -44.67 21.75
C ASN A 97 -21.98 -45.39 23.03
N GLN A 98 -21.20 -44.72 23.90
CA GLN A 98 -20.81 -45.25 25.21
C GLN A 98 -21.97 -45.39 26.21
N ARG A 99 -23.11 -44.72 25.97
CA ARG A 99 -24.33 -44.83 26.79
C ARG A 99 -25.28 -45.94 26.33
N ARG A 100 -24.93 -46.73 25.32
CA ARG A 100 -25.57 -48.03 25.12
C ARG A 100 -24.87 -49.01 26.05
N PRO A 101 -25.43 -49.32 27.23
CA PRO A 101 -24.85 -50.37 28.06
C PRO A 101 -24.82 -51.65 27.22
N ALA A 102 -23.73 -52.39 27.34
CA ALA A 102 -23.68 -53.79 26.97
C ALA A 102 -24.69 -54.53 27.87
N ALA A 103 -25.96 -54.46 27.52
CA ALA A 103 -27.01 -55.29 28.10
C ALA A 103 -27.15 -56.52 27.23
N ILE A 104 -26.20 -57.45 27.38
CA ILE A 104 -26.37 -58.85 27.01
C ILE A 104 -25.67 -59.67 28.11
N ASN A 105 -26.30 -59.71 29.29
CA ASN A 105 -26.25 -60.94 30.08
C ASN A 105 -27.49 -61.71 29.61
N PRO A 106 -27.35 -62.79 28.84
CA PRO A 106 -28.46 -63.70 28.61
C PRO A 106 -28.68 -64.45 29.94
N ASP A 107 -29.79 -64.13 30.58
CA ASP A 107 -30.54 -64.92 31.55
C ASP A 107 -30.00 -66.35 31.78
N GLU A 108 -29.17 -66.54 32.81
CA GLU A 108 -29.04 -67.82 33.51
C GLU A 108 -29.85 -67.76 34.81
N ASP A 109 -31.17 -67.70 34.67
CA ASP A 109 -32.13 -68.06 35.73
C ASP A 109 -33.07 -69.12 35.16
N GLY A 110 -32.57 -70.35 35.05
CA GLY A 110 -33.41 -71.52 34.89
C GLY A 110 -33.80 -72.07 36.26
N PRO A 111 -35.07 -72.05 36.68
CA PRO A 111 -35.50 -72.79 37.85
C PRO A 111 -35.72 -74.25 37.41
N LEU A 112 -34.94 -75.19 37.94
CA LEU A 112 -35.28 -76.60 37.87
C LEU A 112 -35.57 -77.14 39.27
N LEU A 113 -36.87 -77.27 39.51
CA LEU A 113 -37.52 -78.00 40.59
C LEU A 113 -37.17 -79.51 40.52
N ASN A 114 -37.04 -80.10 41.72
CA ASN A 114 -37.06 -81.53 42.09
C ASN A 114 -35.88 -82.43 41.72
#